data_AF-A0A7S1G7Q8-F1
#
_entry.id   AF-A0A7S1G7Q8-F1
#
_cell.length_a   1.000
_cell.length_b   1.000
_cell.length_c   1.000
_cell.angle_alpha   90.00
_cell.angle_beta   90.00
_cell.angle_gamma   90.00
#
_symmetry.space_group_name_H-M   'P 1'
#
loop_
_entity.id
_entity.type
_entity.pdbx_description
1 polymer ?
#
loop_
_entity_poly.entity_id
_entity_poly.type
_entity_poly.pdbx_seq_one_letter_code
_entity_poly.pdbx_strand_id
1 'polypeptide(L)'
;GGLMAPPPADRQSRLVRTLAAQGQSPDAMMCVLDKRWWDRWSRAVHRDCGAGDPHVSSLGAIDNRDVVEVDPATEQPSLRAGAKKDVDYVLVSRNVWDALVDWYPLTGPVMEVRPPKRGRGGGGGGGATPASVGDSRTAETPVASGSDSDEFGEDDEEAAAARRLRRSGGGGGGGGG
;
A
#
# COMPACT_ATOMS: atom_id res chain seq x y z
N GLY A 1 -12.96 -24.17 2.48
CA GLY A 1 -11.85 -23.80 3.38
C GLY A 1 -12.45 -23.51 4.73
N GLY A 2 -11.83 -23.97 5.82
CA GLY A 2 -12.33 -23.72 7.17
C GLY A 2 -12.26 -22.23 7.46
N LEU A 3 -13.40 -21.62 7.81
CA LEU A 3 -13.46 -20.25 8.32
C LEU A 3 -12.74 -20.24 9.68
N MET A 4 -11.43 -19.99 9.67
CA MET A 4 -10.72 -19.76 10.92
C MET A 4 -11.30 -18.48 11.51
N ALA A 5 -11.66 -18.52 12.79
CA ALA A 5 -12.07 -17.32 13.48
C ALA A 5 -10.94 -16.26 13.33
N PRO A 6 -11.27 -15.03 12.89
CA PRO A 6 -10.28 -13.97 12.76
C PRO A 6 -9.50 -13.81 14.07
N PRO A 7 -8.16 -13.69 14.04
CA PRO A 7 -7.41 -13.42 15.25
C PRO A 7 -7.76 -12.03 15.79
N PRO A 8 -7.35 -11.71 17.04
CA PRO A 8 -7.53 -10.38 17.60
C PRO A 8 -7.01 -9.27 16.67
N ALA A 9 -7.66 -8.11 16.69
CA ALA A 9 -7.38 -6.98 15.81
C ALA A 9 -5.88 -6.58 15.77
N ASP A 10 -5.22 -6.54 16.92
CA ASP A 10 -3.80 -6.24 17.06
C ASP A 10 -2.89 -7.30 16.39
N ARG A 11 -3.33 -8.57 16.41
CA ARG A 11 -2.62 -9.67 15.75
C ARG A 11 -2.87 -9.63 14.24
N GLN A 12 -4.09 -9.33 13.79
CA GLN A 12 -4.38 -9.14 12.36
C GLN A 12 -3.50 -8.04 11.77
N SER A 13 -3.47 -6.86 12.38
CA SER A 13 -2.65 -5.73 11.91
C SER A 13 -1.16 -6.10 11.83
N ARG A 14 -0.63 -6.75 12.88
CA ARG A 14 0.77 -7.20 12.91
C ARG A 14 1.06 -8.24 11.82
N LEU A 15 0.18 -9.22 11.62
CA LEU A 15 0.32 -10.26 10.60
C LEU A 15 0.28 -9.65 9.20
N VAL A 16 -0.73 -8.84 8.89
CA VAL A 16 -0.85 -8.18 7.58
C VAL A 16 0.36 -7.31 7.27
N ARG A 17 0.87 -6.53 8.24
CA ARG A 17 2.10 -5.75 8.04
C ARG A 17 3.32 -6.64 7.74
N THR A 18 3.42 -7.76 8.44
CA THR A 18 4.52 -8.73 8.24
C THR A 18 4.43 -9.38 6.86
N LEU A 19 3.24 -9.82 6.45
CA LEU A 19 2.99 -10.45 5.15
C LEU A 19 3.14 -9.45 4.00
N ALA A 20 2.74 -8.19 4.20
CA ALA A 20 2.95 -7.12 3.24
C ALA A 20 4.44 -6.88 3.01
N ALA A 21 5.26 -6.85 4.06
CA ALA A 21 6.71 -6.70 3.94
C ALA A 21 7.37 -7.90 3.23
N GLN A 22 6.93 -9.13 3.52
CA GLN A 22 7.43 -10.34 2.86
C GLN A 22 7.04 -10.43 1.38
N GLY A 23 5.89 -9.86 1.01
CA GLY A 23 5.35 -9.88 -0.35
C GLY A 23 5.89 -8.79 -1.28
N GLN A 24 6.85 -7.97 -0.84
CA GLN A 24 7.49 -6.94 -1.66
C GLN A 24 8.52 -7.56 -2.60
N SER A 25 8.07 -8.23 -3.65
CA SER A 25 8.94 -8.57 -4.78
C SER A 25 8.39 -7.96 -6.07
N PRO A 26 9.26 -7.54 -7.01
CA PRO A 26 8.83 -6.90 -8.26
C PRO A 26 8.04 -7.86 -9.17
N ASP A 27 8.14 -9.16 -8.93
CA ASP A 27 7.41 -10.22 -9.62
C ASP A 27 6.29 -10.83 -8.76
N ALA A 28 6.01 -10.26 -7.59
CA ALA A 28 4.98 -10.75 -6.69
C ALA A 28 3.60 -10.56 -7.33
N MET A 29 2.81 -11.62 -7.31
CA MET A 29 1.40 -11.56 -7.64
C MET A 29 0.66 -10.69 -6.62
N MET A 30 -0.15 -9.77 -7.14
CA MET A 30 -0.98 -8.87 -6.35
C MET A 30 -2.45 -9.23 -6.54
N CYS A 31 -3.27 -8.98 -5.54
CA CYS A 31 -4.72 -9.20 -5.60
C CYS A 31 -5.44 -7.86 -5.46
N VAL A 32 -6.54 -7.71 -6.20
CA VAL A 32 -7.44 -6.55 -6.10
C VAL A 32 -8.33 -6.73 -4.88
N LEU A 33 -8.41 -5.69 -4.06
CA LEU A 33 -9.31 -5.63 -2.91
C LEU A 33 -10.07 -4.31 -2.94
N ASP A 34 -11.39 -4.37 -2.75
CA ASP A 34 -12.23 -3.19 -2.62
C ASP A 34 -11.73 -2.23 -1.52
N LYS A 35 -11.58 -0.95 -1.87
CA LYS A 35 -11.02 0.08 -0.97
C LYS A 35 -11.93 0.32 0.23
N ARG A 36 -13.25 0.26 0.07
CA ARG A 36 -14.21 0.53 1.15
C ARG A 36 -14.14 -0.57 2.20
N TRP A 37 -14.05 -1.83 1.78
CA TRP A 37 -13.83 -2.94 2.69
C TRP A 37 -12.48 -2.80 3.41
N TRP A 38 -11.41 -2.54 2.66
CA TRP A 38 -10.07 -2.36 3.23
C TRP A 38 -10.02 -1.22 4.26
N ASP A 39 -10.67 -0.09 4.00
CA ASP A 39 -10.68 1.05 4.93
C ASP A 39 -11.47 0.77 6.19
N ARG A 40 -12.58 0.03 6.09
CA ARG A 40 -13.30 -0.43 7.28
C ARG A 40 -12.46 -1.40 8.09
N TRP A 41 -11.77 -2.33 7.41
CA TRP A 41 -10.88 -3.28 8.07
C TRP A 41 -9.73 -2.57 8.77
N SER A 42 -9.05 -1.68 8.06
CA SER A 42 -7.94 -0.88 8.56
C SER A 42 -8.38 -0.06 9.77
N ARG A 43 -9.52 0.64 9.69
CA ARG A 43 -10.08 1.37 10.83
C ARG A 43 -10.41 0.47 12.01
N ALA A 44 -10.93 -0.74 11.80
CA ALA A 44 -11.27 -1.64 12.90
C ALA A 44 -10.02 -2.22 13.60
N VAL A 45 -8.98 -2.58 12.82
CA VAL A 45 -7.74 -3.14 13.39
C VAL A 45 -6.80 -2.08 13.96
N HIS A 46 -6.93 -0.83 13.51
CA HIS A 46 -6.15 0.31 13.98
C HIS A 46 -6.96 1.27 14.87
N ARG A 47 -8.18 0.89 15.26
CA ARG A 47 -9.15 1.82 15.83
C ARG A 47 -8.62 2.63 16.99
N ASP A 48 -7.74 2.07 17.82
CA ASP A 48 -7.13 2.82 18.91
C ASP A 48 -5.76 2.30 19.30
N CYS A 49 -4.85 3.22 19.58
CA CYS A 49 -3.64 3.08 20.38
C CYS A 49 -3.94 2.62 21.84
N GLY A 50 -4.74 1.56 22.02
CA GLY A 50 -5.17 1.06 23.33
C GLY A 50 -5.87 -0.31 23.29
N ALA A 51 -6.78 -0.55 22.34
CA ALA A 51 -7.37 -1.86 22.06
C ALA A 51 -8.15 -1.77 20.74
N GLY A 52 -7.86 -2.65 19.76
CA GLY A 52 -8.66 -2.72 18.53
C GLY A 52 -10.13 -3.09 18.81
N ASP A 53 -11.01 -2.84 17.84
CA ASP A 53 -12.44 -3.13 18.03
C ASP A 53 -12.65 -4.63 18.32
N PRO A 54 -13.27 -5.01 19.45
CA PRO A 54 -13.58 -6.42 19.72
C PRO A 54 -14.52 -7.04 18.68
N HIS A 55 -15.17 -6.22 17.85
CA HIS A 55 -16.06 -6.64 16.78
C HIS A 55 -15.39 -6.60 15.40
N VAL A 56 -14.06 -6.67 15.29
CA VAL A 56 -13.41 -6.81 13.97
C VAL A 56 -13.94 -8.01 13.17
N SER A 57 -14.49 -9.02 13.85
CA SER A 57 -15.17 -10.19 13.26
C SER A 57 -16.49 -9.85 12.55
N SER A 58 -17.10 -8.68 12.83
CA SER A 58 -18.37 -8.25 12.25
C SER A 58 -18.23 -7.38 11.00
N LEU A 59 -17.03 -7.26 10.43
CA LEU A 59 -16.75 -6.47 9.23
C LEU A 59 -17.53 -6.92 7.98
N GLY A 60 -18.03 -8.15 8.02
CA GLY A 60 -18.76 -8.79 6.93
C GLY A 60 -17.81 -9.37 5.89
N ALA A 61 -18.39 -9.88 4.80
CA ALA A 61 -17.64 -10.49 3.74
C ALA A 61 -16.78 -9.47 2.98
N ILE A 62 -15.63 -9.93 2.47
CA ILE A 62 -14.87 -9.25 1.43
C ILE A 62 -15.73 -9.26 0.17
N ASP A 63 -16.09 -8.09 -0.35
CA ASP A 63 -16.88 -7.96 -1.58
C ASP A 63 -16.19 -7.08 -2.61
N ASN A 64 -15.83 -7.68 -3.75
CA ASN A 64 -15.14 -7.04 -4.85
C ASN A 64 -16.07 -6.73 -6.04
N ARG A 65 -17.37 -6.99 -5.96
CA ARG A 65 -18.32 -6.81 -7.08
C ARG A 65 -18.45 -5.37 -7.57
N ASP A 66 -18.10 -4.41 -6.74
CA ASP A 66 -18.11 -2.98 -7.10
C ASP A 66 -16.93 -2.61 -8.02
N VAL A 67 -15.82 -3.35 -7.95
CA VAL A 67 -14.55 -3.01 -8.63
C VAL A 67 -14.08 -4.07 -9.63
N VAL A 68 -14.54 -5.31 -9.51
CA VAL A 68 -14.22 -6.42 -10.41
C VAL A 68 -15.51 -6.91 -11.04
N GLU A 69 -15.50 -7.00 -12.36
CA GLU A 69 -16.55 -7.60 -13.16
C GLU A 69 -16.05 -8.92 -13.75
N VAL A 70 -16.98 -9.84 -14.03
CA VAL A 70 -16.67 -11.10 -14.70
C VAL A 70 -17.30 -11.00 -16.08
N ASP A 71 -16.47 -11.07 -17.12
CA ASP A 71 -16.96 -11.09 -18.48
C ASP A 71 -17.75 -12.40 -18.70
N PRO A 72 -19.04 -12.34 -19.05
CA PRO A 72 -19.86 -13.54 -19.26
C PRO A 72 -19.39 -14.40 -20.44
N ALA A 73 -18.62 -13.86 -21.38
CA ALA A 73 -18.12 -14.59 -22.53
C ALA A 73 -16.82 -15.36 -22.25
N THR A 74 -15.96 -14.81 -21.38
CA THR A 74 -14.64 -15.40 -21.09
C THR A 74 -14.55 -15.99 -19.68
N GLU A 75 -15.55 -15.72 -18.83
CA GLU A 75 -15.57 -16.02 -17.39
C GLU A 75 -14.34 -15.48 -16.64
N GLN A 76 -13.61 -14.54 -17.25
CA GLN A 76 -12.42 -13.96 -16.67
C GLN A 76 -12.75 -12.70 -15.87
N PRO A 77 -12.17 -12.56 -14.67
CA PRO A 77 -12.32 -11.35 -13.87
C PRO A 77 -11.48 -10.21 -14.45
N SER A 78 -12.10 -9.06 -14.66
CA SER A 78 -11.46 -7.82 -15.06
C SER A 78 -11.83 -6.68 -14.12
N LEU A 79 -10.98 -5.64 -14.06
CA LEU A 79 -11.36 -4.41 -13.37
C LEU A 79 -12.53 -3.78 -14.12
N ARG A 80 -13.53 -3.32 -13.38
CA ARG A 80 -14.64 -2.54 -13.93
C ARG A 80 -14.09 -1.30 -14.63
N ALA A 81 -14.66 -0.98 -15.79
CA ALA A 81 -14.30 0.22 -16.53
C ALA A 81 -14.34 1.47 -15.64
N GLY A 82 -13.23 2.20 -15.59
CA GLY A 82 -13.09 3.43 -14.80
C GLY A 82 -12.65 3.27 -13.34
N ALA A 83 -12.49 2.03 -12.84
CA ALA A 83 -11.96 1.79 -11.50
C ALA A 83 -10.52 2.30 -11.37
N LYS A 84 -10.24 3.05 -10.30
CA LYS A 84 -8.94 3.68 -10.03
C LYS A 84 -8.27 3.08 -8.80
N LYS A 85 -6.99 2.76 -8.96
CA LYS A 85 -6.14 2.31 -7.84
C LYS A 85 -6.09 3.38 -6.75
N ASP A 86 -6.11 2.95 -5.50
CA ASP A 86 -6.07 3.73 -4.27
C ASP A 86 -7.32 4.63 -4.03
N VAL A 87 -8.27 4.63 -4.97
CA VAL A 87 -9.58 5.30 -4.85
C VAL A 87 -10.69 4.27 -4.70
N ASP A 88 -10.80 3.35 -5.65
CA ASP A 88 -11.85 2.33 -5.69
C ASP A 88 -11.33 0.98 -5.17
N TYR A 89 -10.07 0.66 -5.45
CA TYR A 89 -9.44 -0.59 -5.03
C TYR A 89 -8.00 -0.39 -4.55
N VAL A 90 -7.52 -1.32 -3.72
CA VAL A 90 -6.11 -1.44 -3.35
C VAL A 90 -5.51 -2.71 -3.92
N LEU A 91 -4.19 -2.72 -4.08
CA LEU A 91 -3.43 -3.92 -4.41
C LEU A 91 -2.79 -4.46 -3.14
N VAL A 92 -3.14 -5.68 -2.76
CA VAL A 92 -2.50 -6.40 -1.65
C VAL A 92 -1.64 -7.54 -2.19
N SER A 93 -0.58 -7.90 -1.48
CA SER A 93 0.21 -9.07 -1.86
C SER A 93 -0.62 -10.35 -1.73
N ARG A 94 -0.27 -11.38 -2.49
CA ARG A 94 -0.97 -12.68 -2.41
C ARG A 94 -1.03 -13.23 -0.98
N ASN A 95 0.06 -13.11 -0.23
CA ASN A 95 0.12 -13.58 1.16
C ASN A 95 -0.88 -12.84 2.07
N VAL A 96 -1.05 -11.53 1.87
CA VAL A 96 -2.04 -10.74 2.61
C VAL A 96 -3.45 -11.14 2.21
N TRP A 97 -3.69 -11.32 0.90
CA TRP A 97 -4.98 -11.77 0.39
C TRP A 97 -5.41 -13.10 1.01
N ASP A 98 -4.53 -14.10 0.97
CA ASP A 98 -4.81 -15.45 1.51
C ASP A 98 -5.16 -15.38 3.00
N ALA A 99 -4.44 -14.58 3.78
CA ALA A 99 -4.75 -14.38 5.20
C ALA A 99 -6.13 -13.71 5.43
N LEU A 100 -6.49 -12.73 4.60
CA LEU A 100 -7.79 -12.04 4.73
C LEU A 100 -8.96 -12.96 4.37
N VAL A 101 -8.84 -13.77 3.31
CA VAL A 101 -9.92 -14.71 2.91
C VAL A 101 -10.05 -15.91 3.85
N ASP A 102 -8.99 -16.25 4.59
CA ASP A 102 -9.05 -17.25 5.66
C ASP A 102 -9.84 -16.75 6.87
N TRP A 103 -9.81 -15.44 7.13
CA TRP A 103 -10.46 -14.80 8.28
C TRP A 103 -11.87 -14.29 7.98
N TYR A 104 -12.10 -13.84 6.75
CA TYR A 104 -13.35 -13.21 6.33
C TYR A 104 -13.93 -13.95 5.14
N PRO A 105 -15.25 -14.20 5.13
CA PRO A 105 -15.89 -14.83 3.99
C PRO A 105 -15.70 -13.96 2.75
N LEU A 106 -15.46 -14.59 1.62
CA LEU A 106 -15.38 -13.90 0.34
C LEU A 106 -16.73 -13.97 -0.37
N THR A 107 -17.22 -12.82 -0.84
CA THR A 107 -18.40 -12.71 -1.68
C THR A 107 -18.00 -12.00 -2.96
N GLY A 108 -18.14 -12.65 -4.12
CA GLY A 108 -17.80 -12.04 -5.41
C GLY A 108 -16.45 -12.48 -6.00
N PRO A 109 -16.04 -11.85 -7.09
CA PRO A 109 -14.93 -12.33 -7.92
C PRO A 109 -13.55 -12.01 -7.34
N VAL A 110 -12.61 -12.93 -7.56
CA VAL A 110 -11.19 -12.74 -7.24
C VAL A 110 -10.47 -12.27 -8.49
N MET A 111 -9.68 -11.21 -8.38
CA MET A 111 -8.82 -10.75 -9.47
C MET A 111 -7.37 -10.69 -9.02
N GLU A 112 -6.52 -11.42 -9.74
CA GLU A 112 -5.09 -11.44 -9.57
C GLU A 112 -4.43 -10.59 -10.66
N VAL A 113 -3.55 -9.68 -10.25
CA VAL A 113 -2.79 -8.81 -11.13
C VAL A 113 -1.33 -9.21 -11.02
N ARG A 114 -0.76 -9.68 -12.15
CA ARG A 114 0.69 -9.82 -12.25
C ARG A 114 1.30 -8.46 -12.55
N PRO A 115 2.40 -8.09 -11.86
CA PRO A 115 3.13 -6.88 -12.21
C PRO A 115 3.61 -7.00 -13.66
N PRO A 116 3.59 -5.89 -14.42
CA PRO A 116 4.13 -5.90 -15.77
C PRO A 116 5.59 -6.32 -15.67
N LYS A 117 5.94 -7.41 -16.35
CA LYS A 117 7.32 -7.92 -16.42
C LYS A 117 8.16 -6.74 -16.91
N ARG A 118 9.00 -6.16 -16.04
CA ARG A 118 9.91 -5.10 -16.46
C ARG A 118 10.77 -5.71 -17.56
N GLY A 119 10.51 -5.29 -18.80
CA GLY A 119 11.14 -5.86 -19.96
C GLY A 119 12.64 -5.80 -19.78
N ARG A 120 13.25 -6.97 -19.65
CA ARG A 120 14.61 -7.23 -20.12
C ARG A 120 14.67 -6.64 -21.53
N GLY A 121 15.49 -5.60 -21.70
CA GLY A 121 15.58 -4.82 -22.93
C GLY A 121 15.52 -5.71 -24.16
N GLY A 122 14.43 -5.55 -24.91
CA GLY A 122 14.39 -5.99 -26.31
C GLY A 122 15.36 -5.10 -27.06
N GLY A 123 16.60 -5.57 -27.22
CA GLY A 123 17.56 -5.00 -28.14
C GLY A 123 16.92 -4.96 -29.52
N GLY A 124 16.53 -3.76 -29.94
CA GLY A 124 16.09 -3.49 -31.29
C GLY A 124 17.23 -3.82 -32.24
N GLY A 125 17.03 -4.86 -33.05
CA GLY A 125 17.70 -4.98 -34.32
C GLY A 125 17.19 -3.87 -35.23
N GLY A 126 18.08 -2.97 -35.62
CA GLY A 126 17.87 -1.96 -36.66
C GLY A 126 19.22 -1.68 -37.30
N GLY A 127 19.41 -2.21 -38.51
CA GLY A 127 20.66 -2.19 -39.23
C GLY A 127 21.15 -0.81 -39.68
N ALA A 128 22.41 -0.83 -40.11
CA ALA A 128 23.25 0.20 -40.73
C ALA A 128 22.53 1.23 -41.64
N THR A 129 22.68 2.54 -41.35
CA THR A 129 23.52 3.60 -42.00
C THR A 129 22.92 4.23 -43.29
N PRO A 130 23.37 5.42 -43.80
CA PRO A 130 24.17 6.51 -43.21
C PRO A 130 23.58 7.95 -43.40
N ALA A 131 24.18 8.91 -42.68
CA ALA A 131 24.44 10.32 -43.00
C ALA A 131 23.36 11.22 -43.67
N SER A 132 23.03 12.32 -42.98
CA SER A 132 23.03 13.65 -43.61
C SER A 132 23.36 14.75 -42.62
N VAL A 133 24.34 15.56 -43.06
CA VAL A 133 24.92 16.77 -42.47
C VAL A 133 24.03 17.98 -42.77
N GLY A 134 24.06 18.98 -41.88
CA GLY A 134 23.54 20.35 -42.08
C GLY A 134 22.99 20.91 -40.77
N ASP A 135 23.82 21.45 -39.86
CA ASP A 135 24.51 22.74 -39.85
C ASP A 135 23.60 23.96 -39.55
N SER A 136 24.01 24.74 -38.53
CA SER A 136 23.71 26.16 -38.27
C SER A 136 22.28 26.58 -37.86
N ARG A 137 22.09 27.07 -36.62
CA ARG A 137 22.40 28.47 -36.19
C ARG A 137 21.70 28.86 -34.86
N THR A 138 22.50 29.41 -33.94
CA THR A 138 22.29 30.59 -33.07
C THR A 138 20.88 30.97 -32.59
N ALA A 139 20.70 31.11 -31.27
CA ALA A 139 20.57 32.43 -30.61
C ALA A 139 20.49 32.27 -29.08
N GLU A 140 20.99 33.31 -28.41
CA GLU A 140 21.28 33.42 -26.98
C GLU A 140 20.08 33.91 -26.14
N THR A 141 20.18 33.61 -24.84
CA THR A 141 19.59 34.18 -23.60
C THR A 141 19.24 35.68 -23.57
N PRO A 142 18.76 36.27 -22.44
CA PRO A 142 17.87 35.84 -21.33
C PRO A 142 16.77 36.92 -21.04
N VAL A 143 15.90 36.77 -20.04
CA VAL A 143 15.58 37.82 -19.02
C VAL A 143 14.59 37.33 -17.96
N ALA A 144 14.79 37.88 -16.75
CA ALA A 144 14.13 37.59 -15.48
C ALA A 144 12.83 38.38 -15.24
N SER A 145 12.02 37.90 -14.30
CA SER A 145 11.18 38.65 -13.31
C SER A 145 10.34 37.58 -12.58
N GLY A 146 10.26 37.47 -11.25
CA GLY A 146 10.35 38.45 -10.19
C GLY A 146 8.97 38.60 -9.54
N SER A 147 8.78 38.07 -8.32
CA SER A 147 7.74 38.30 -7.28
C SER A 147 7.76 37.04 -6.39
N ASP A 148 8.25 36.98 -5.16
CA ASP A 148 8.28 37.89 -4.01
C ASP A 148 6.88 38.37 -3.56
N SER A 149 6.35 37.70 -2.53
CA SER A 149 5.44 38.25 -1.52
C SER A 149 5.30 37.26 -0.34
N ASP A 150 5.86 37.67 0.80
CA ASP A 150 5.31 37.69 2.18
C ASP A 150 4.60 36.44 2.75
N GLU A 151 5.12 35.83 3.83
CA GLU A 151 5.10 36.29 5.24
C GLU A 151 3.71 36.13 5.91
N PHE A 152 3.49 34.94 6.46
CA PHE A 152 2.70 34.66 7.67
C PHE A 152 3.39 33.43 8.27
N GLY A 153 4.09 33.51 9.39
CA GLY A 153 3.58 33.93 10.69
C GLY A 153 3.81 32.73 11.60
N GLU A 154 4.75 32.87 12.52
CA GLU A 154 5.16 31.89 13.52
C GLU A 154 3.96 31.35 14.32
N ASP A 155 3.89 30.03 14.45
CA ASP A 155 3.47 29.40 15.70
C ASP A 155 4.43 28.23 15.94
N ASP A 156 5.44 28.56 16.75
CA ASP A 156 6.30 27.64 17.48
C ASP A 156 5.46 26.81 18.48
N GLU A 157 6.09 25.81 19.11
CA GLU A 157 5.58 25.13 20.32
C GLU A 157 4.60 23.94 20.15
N GLU A 158 5.09 22.75 19.75
CA GLU A 158 4.85 21.53 20.56
C GLU A 158 5.82 20.37 20.23
N ALA A 159 7.12 20.60 20.37
CA ALA A 159 8.11 19.53 20.42
C ALA A 159 8.58 19.34 21.86
N ALA A 160 7.96 18.46 22.66
CA ALA A 160 8.62 17.68 23.72
C ALA A 160 7.65 16.85 24.60
N ALA A 161 7.29 15.63 24.19
CA ALA A 161 6.85 14.62 25.16
C ALA A 161 6.93 13.20 24.60
N ALA A 162 8.09 12.52 24.73
CA ALA A 162 8.17 11.05 24.90
C ALA A 162 9.59 10.47 25.01
N ARG A 163 10.65 11.28 25.18
CA ARG A 163 12.01 10.76 25.48
C ARG A 163 12.34 10.77 26.98
N ARG A 164 11.52 10.11 27.81
CA ARG A 164 11.87 9.82 29.22
C ARG A 164 11.26 8.51 29.71
N LEU A 165 11.90 7.38 29.38
CA LEU A 165 11.89 6.16 30.20
C LEU A 165 13.01 5.20 29.76
N ARG A 166 14.23 5.73 29.69
CA ARG A 166 15.49 4.95 29.67
C ARG A 166 16.54 5.61 30.56
N ARG A 167 16.25 5.69 31.87
CA ARG A 167 17.26 5.86 32.93
C ARG A 167 16.58 5.85 34.30
N SER A 168 16.27 4.67 34.81
CA SER A 168 16.30 4.41 36.25
C SER A 168 16.29 2.90 36.45
N GLY A 169 17.43 2.36 36.84
CA GLY A 169 17.65 0.91 36.97
C GLY A 169 19.13 0.57 37.04
N GLY A 170 19.90 1.42 37.71
CA GLY A 170 21.31 1.19 37.98
C GLY A 170 21.66 1.87 39.28
N GLY A 171 21.94 1.08 40.32
CA GLY A 171 22.55 1.55 41.57
C GLY A 171 21.87 1.04 42.84
N GLY A 172 22.61 0.28 43.63
CA GLY A 172 22.30 -0.19 44.99
C GLY A 172 22.53 -1.70 45.06
N GLY A 173 23.74 -2.18 45.40
CA GLY A 173 24.34 -2.16 46.74
C GLY A 173 23.97 -3.48 47.43
N GLY A 174 24.86 -4.40 47.81
CA GLY A 174 26.08 -4.19 48.58
C GLY A 174 25.77 -4.48 50.06
N GLY A 175 26.37 -5.55 50.61
CA GLY A 175 26.29 -5.96 52.03
C GLY A 175 25.38 -7.18 52.23
N GLY A 176 25.80 -8.30 52.82
CA GLY A 176 26.80 -8.52 53.85
C GLY A 176 26.09 -9.22 55.02
N GLY A 177 26.52 -10.44 55.36
CA GLY A 177 25.94 -11.27 56.42
C GLY A 177 26.10 -12.75 56.12
#